data_AF-A0A1M7QRY6-F1
#
_entry.id   AF-A0A1M7QRY6-F1
#
_cell.length_a   1.000
_cell.length_b   1.000
_cell.length_c   1.000
_cell.angle_alpha   90.00
_cell.angle_beta   90.00
_cell.angle_gamma   90.00
#
_symmetry.space_group_name_H-M   'P 1'
#
loop_
_entity.id
_entity.type
_entity.pdbx_description
1 polymer ?
#
loop_
_entity_poly.entity_id
_entity_poly.type
_entity_poly.pdbx_seq_one_letter_code
_entity_poly.pdbx_strand_id
1 'polypeptide(L)'
;MKLRTARWLLAPVRQLRTRRLIARHGPTLSYETAWALITLYSAPAETLLVRAWARENPGAAPGIHYDHWHALSQAEQQRRLRWLRRRGHSPIQLLQLDAGLIHSTGLHVLDWGRPPFPPDQQHATPHIGHEPANTLTDRSRTN
;
A
#
# COMPACT_ATOMS: atom_id res chain seq x y z
N MET A 1 -10.42 8.34 27.78
CA MET A 1 -9.87 9.18 26.71
C MET A 1 -9.64 10.58 27.26
N LYS A 2 -8.41 11.15 27.20
CA LYS A 2 -8.12 12.49 27.75
C LYS A 2 -8.59 13.59 26.79
N LEU A 3 -9.37 14.54 27.31
CA LEU A 3 -10.07 15.62 26.60
C LEU A 3 -9.18 16.53 25.72
N ARG A 4 -7.85 16.54 25.91
CA ARG A 4 -6.92 17.32 25.08
C ARG A 4 -6.74 16.77 23.66
N THR A 5 -6.94 15.47 23.47
CA THR A 5 -6.85 14.82 22.14
C THR A 5 -8.14 15.01 21.33
N ALA A 6 -9.28 15.17 22.01
CA ALA A 6 -10.60 15.27 21.39
C ALA A 6 -10.88 16.59 20.64
N ARG A 7 -10.25 17.70 21.06
CA ARG A 7 -10.54 19.02 20.47
C ARG A 7 -10.03 19.17 19.02
N TRP A 8 -9.02 18.39 18.62
CA TRP A 8 -8.38 18.45 17.29
C TRP A 8 -9.01 17.52 16.27
N LEU A 9 -9.80 16.55 16.75
CA LEU A 9 -10.69 15.77 15.90
C LEU A 9 -11.73 16.64 15.20
N LEU A 10 -11.93 17.90 15.61
CA LEU A 10 -13.02 18.77 15.16
C LEU A 10 -12.68 19.68 13.97
N ALA A 11 -11.45 19.70 13.43
CA ALA A 11 -11.17 20.45 12.21
C ALA A 11 -11.98 19.84 11.05
N PRO A 12 -13.05 20.49 10.55
CA PRO A 12 -14.03 19.84 9.68
C PRO A 12 -13.39 19.34 8.38
N VAL A 13 -12.43 20.11 7.87
CA VAL A 13 -11.65 19.75 6.67
C VAL A 13 -10.79 18.51 6.91
N ARG A 14 -10.17 18.36 8.10
CA ARG A 14 -9.40 17.14 8.42
C ARG A 14 -10.32 15.94 8.56
N GLN A 15 -11.44 16.05 9.26
CA GLN A 15 -12.43 14.97 9.36
C GLN A 15 -12.90 14.50 7.97
N LEU A 16 -13.19 15.45 7.07
CA LEU A 16 -13.60 15.15 5.71
C LEU A 16 -12.50 14.42 4.94
N ARG A 17 -11.25 14.89 5.04
CA ARG A 17 -10.09 14.25 4.41
C ARG A 17 -9.85 12.85 4.96
N THR A 18 -9.96 12.65 6.27
CA THR A 18 -9.88 11.35 6.94
C THR A 18 -10.94 10.40 6.41
N ARG A 19 -12.22 10.80 6.40
CA ARG A 19 -13.32 9.99 5.87
C ARG A 19 -13.13 9.66 4.39
N ARG A 20 -12.66 10.62 3.59
CA ARG A 20 -12.34 10.40 2.17
C ARG A 20 -11.20 9.41 1.99
N LEU A 21 -10.17 9.48 2.82
CA LEU A 21 -9.04 8.53 2.78
C LEU A 21 -9.53 7.12 3.09
N ILE A 22 -10.31 6.94 4.16
CA ILE A 22 -10.92 5.65 4.53
C ILE A 22 -11.79 5.12 3.39
N ALA A 23 -12.68 5.95 2.84
CA ALA A 23 -13.56 5.53 1.75
C ALA A 23 -12.81 5.09 0.48
N ARG A 24 -11.64 5.69 0.22
CA ARG A 24 -10.79 5.33 -0.92
C ARG A 24 -9.97 4.06 -0.64
N HIS A 25 -9.40 3.96 0.56
CA HIS A 25 -8.55 2.83 0.96
C HIS A 25 -9.36 1.57 1.20
N GLY A 26 -10.47 1.67 1.92
CA GLY A 26 -11.29 0.55 2.35
C GLY A 26 -11.26 0.32 3.85
N PRO A 27 -11.97 -0.73 4.30
CA PRO A 27 -12.22 -1.00 5.72
C PRO A 27 -10.96 -1.41 6.52
N THR A 28 -9.86 -1.74 5.85
CA THR A 28 -8.59 -2.09 6.50
C THR A 28 -7.87 -0.90 7.13
N LEU A 29 -8.28 0.34 6.80
CA LEU A 29 -7.71 1.55 7.39
C LEU A 29 -8.62 2.08 8.49
N SER A 30 -8.13 2.02 9.74
CA SER A 30 -8.83 2.59 10.89
C SER A 30 -8.94 4.10 10.80
N TYR A 31 -9.90 4.67 11.52
CA TYR A 31 -10.11 6.11 11.53
C TYR A 31 -8.92 6.85 12.13
N GLU A 32 -8.34 6.29 13.19
CA GLU A 32 -7.23 6.87 13.92
C GLU A 32 -5.96 6.91 13.07
N THR A 33 -5.64 5.81 12.38
CA THR A 33 -4.50 5.75 11.45
C THR A 33 -4.72 6.70 10.27
N ALA A 34 -5.93 6.76 9.70
CA ALA A 34 -6.25 7.73 8.65
C ALA A 34 -6.11 9.18 9.13
N TRP A 35 -6.56 9.50 10.35
CA TRP A 35 -6.41 10.83 10.93
C TRP A 35 -4.95 11.19 11.16
N ALA A 36 -4.14 10.25 11.64
CA ALA A 36 -2.72 10.46 11.86
C ALA A 36 -1.98 10.74 10.53
N LEU A 37 -2.27 9.96 9.48
CA LEU A 37 -1.73 10.17 8.14
C LEU A 37 -2.13 11.53 7.56
N ILE A 38 -3.41 11.92 7.66
CA ILE A 38 -3.88 13.23 7.18
C ILE A 38 -3.25 14.37 7.98
N THR A 39 -2.98 14.17 9.26
CA THR A 39 -2.30 15.14 10.13
C THR A 39 -0.85 15.32 9.71
N LEU A 40 -0.09 14.25 9.52
CA LEU A 40 1.28 14.32 9.01
C LEU A 40 1.33 14.98 7.63
N TYR A 41 0.38 14.65 6.75
CA TYR A 41 0.30 15.23 5.40
C TYR A 41 -0.03 16.72 5.41
N SER A 42 -0.97 17.15 6.24
CA SER A 42 -1.47 18.53 6.22
C SER A 42 -0.67 19.47 7.13
N ALA A 43 0.01 18.94 8.14
CA ALA A 43 0.76 19.70 9.15
C ALA A 43 1.94 18.89 9.70
N PRO A 44 3.07 18.79 8.96
CA PRO A 44 4.25 18.03 9.41
C PRO A 44 4.81 18.49 10.76
N ALA A 45 4.63 19.76 11.13
CA ALA A 45 4.99 20.30 12.44
C ALA A 45 4.26 19.60 13.62
N GLU A 46 3.14 18.93 13.37
CA GLU A 46 2.37 18.17 14.36
C GLU A 46 2.87 16.73 14.55
N THR A 47 4.07 16.38 14.05
CA THR A 47 4.70 15.06 14.25
C THR A 47 4.75 14.64 15.73
N LEU A 48 5.02 15.58 16.64
CA LEU A 48 5.04 15.29 18.09
C LEU A 48 3.68 14.85 18.63
N LEU A 49 2.59 15.41 18.10
CA LEU A 49 1.23 15.04 18.48
C LEU A 49 0.92 13.60 18.04
N VAL A 50 1.25 13.26 16.80
CA VAL A 50 1.09 11.92 16.26
C VAL A 50 1.92 10.90 17.06
N ARG A 51 3.16 11.26 17.42
CA ARG A 51 4.02 10.43 18.27
C ARG A 51 3.48 10.26 19.69
N ALA A 52 2.85 11.28 20.26
CA ALA A 52 2.21 11.17 21.58
C ALA A 52 0.99 10.23 21.51
N TRP A 53 0.17 10.39 20.48
CA TRP A 53 -0.97 9.50 20.24
C TRP A 53 -0.54 8.03 20.02
N ALA A 54 0.49 7.78 19.21
CA ALA A 54 0.97 6.42 18.96
C ALA A 54 1.56 5.76 20.22
N ARG A 55 2.20 6.54 21.09
CA ARG A 55 2.66 6.06 22.41
C ARG A 55 1.51 5.69 23.34
N GLU A 56 0.40 6.41 23.29
CA GLU A 56 -0.80 6.12 24.08
C GLU A 56 -1.62 4.95 23.50
N ASN A 57 -1.42 4.62 22.21
CA ASN A 57 -2.15 3.58 21.48
C ASN A 57 -1.14 2.64 20.79
N PRO A 58 -0.38 1.85 21.57
CA PRO A 58 0.62 0.96 21.01
C PRO A 58 -0.04 -0.06 20.09
N GLY A 59 0.39 -0.07 18.83
CA GLY A 59 -0.02 -1.05 17.82
C GLY A 59 1.03 -2.13 17.61
N ALA A 60 0.99 -2.74 16.43
CA ALA A 60 2.06 -3.61 15.94
C ALA A 60 3.33 -2.79 15.59
N ALA A 61 4.33 -3.46 15.01
CA ALA A 61 5.60 -2.83 14.65
C ALA A 61 5.39 -1.53 13.84
N PRO A 62 6.08 -0.44 14.17
CA PRO A 62 5.92 0.83 13.46
C PRO A 62 6.40 0.74 12.02
N GLY A 63 5.88 1.60 11.16
CA GLY A 63 6.18 1.64 9.73
C GLY A 63 4.98 1.27 8.85
N ILE A 64 5.26 1.20 7.54
CA ILE A 64 4.29 0.81 6.52
C ILE A 64 4.40 -0.70 6.30
N HIS A 65 3.27 -1.37 6.42
CA HIS A 65 3.09 -2.80 6.21
C HIS A 65 2.09 -3.02 5.10
N TYR A 66 2.15 -4.18 4.48
CA TYR A 66 1.29 -4.52 3.34
C TYR A 66 0.37 -5.66 3.71
N ASP A 67 -0.91 -5.53 3.38
CA ASP A 67 -1.85 -6.63 3.59
C ASP A 67 -1.61 -7.78 2.60
N HIS A 68 -2.11 -8.96 2.96
CA HIS A 68 -2.01 -10.14 2.12
C HIS A 68 -3.09 -10.07 1.05
N TRP A 69 -2.71 -9.69 -0.18
CA TRP A 69 -3.64 -9.56 -1.30
C TRP A 69 -4.55 -10.78 -1.49
N HIS A 70 -3.98 -11.98 -1.38
CA HIS A 70 -4.69 -13.25 -1.54
C HIS A 70 -5.72 -13.52 -0.43
N ALA A 71 -5.59 -12.88 0.73
CA ALA A 71 -6.55 -12.98 1.82
C ALA A 71 -7.75 -12.04 1.66
N LEU A 72 -7.75 -11.15 0.66
CA LEU A 72 -8.85 -10.24 0.39
C LEU A 72 -9.99 -10.95 -0.35
N SER A 73 -11.22 -10.53 -0.12
CA SER A 73 -12.36 -10.98 -0.92
C SER A 73 -12.21 -10.59 -2.39
N GLN A 74 -12.79 -11.37 -3.30
CA GLN A 74 -12.72 -11.09 -4.74
C GLN A 74 -13.26 -9.68 -5.09
N ALA A 75 -14.33 -9.25 -4.42
CA ALA A 75 -14.90 -7.90 -4.60
C ALA A 75 -13.91 -6.79 -4.19
N GLU A 76 -13.19 -6.99 -3.08
CA GLU A 76 -12.16 -6.08 -2.60
C GLU A 76 -10.96 -6.02 -3.55
N GLN A 77 -10.46 -7.18 -3.99
CA GLN A 77 -9.39 -7.29 -4.98
C GLN A 77 -9.75 -6.53 -6.27
N GLN A 78 -10.96 -6.73 -6.79
CA GLN A 78 -11.45 -6.03 -7.98
C GLN A 78 -11.58 -4.52 -7.75
N ARG A 79 -12.04 -4.07 -6.58
CA ARG A 79 -12.12 -2.63 -6.26
C ARG A 79 -10.74 -1.99 -6.27
N ARG A 80 -9.76 -2.63 -5.62
CA ARG A 80 -8.37 -2.16 -5.56
C ARG A 80 -7.71 -2.19 -6.94
N LEU A 81 -7.92 -3.25 -7.73
CA LEU A 81 -7.44 -3.30 -9.12
C LEU A 81 -7.99 -2.16 -9.97
N ARG A 82 -9.30 -1.88 -9.89
CA ARG A 82 -9.91 -0.73 -10.61
C ARG A 82 -9.35 0.61 -10.16
N TRP A 83 -8.93 0.74 -8.90
CA TRP A 83 -8.27 1.94 -8.42
C TRP A 83 -6.84 2.04 -8.95
N LEU A 84 -6.04 0.99 -8.77
CA LEU A 84 -4.65 0.94 -9.22
C LEU A 84 -4.52 1.17 -10.73
N ARG A 85 -5.42 0.59 -11.54
CA ARG A 85 -5.47 0.87 -12.99
C ARG A 85 -5.70 2.34 -13.33
N ARG A 86 -6.40 3.09 -12.46
CA ARG A 86 -6.72 4.51 -12.68
C ARG A 86 -5.73 5.48 -12.05
N ARG A 87 -5.04 5.08 -10.98
CA ARG A 87 -4.24 5.97 -10.14
C ARG A 87 -2.77 5.55 -10.02
N GLY A 88 -2.41 4.34 -10.41
CA GLY A 88 -1.08 3.75 -10.27
C GLY A 88 -0.68 3.38 -8.83
N HIS A 89 -1.22 4.10 -7.85
CA HIS A 89 -0.80 4.03 -6.45
C HIS A 89 -1.97 3.82 -5.49
N SER A 90 -1.68 3.24 -4.32
CA SER A 90 -2.63 3.14 -3.21
C SER A 90 -3.03 4.54 -2.70
N PRO A 91 -4.17 4.69 -2.01
CA PRO A 91 -4.56 5.95 -1.40
C PRO A 91 -3.54 6.49 -0.38
N ILE A 92 -2.78 5.61 0.29
CA ILE A 92 -1.74 6.02 1.26
C ILE A 92 -0.49 6.48 0.51
N GLN A 93 -0.05 5.76 -0.52
CA GLN A 93 1.07 6.17 -1.38
C GLN A 93 0.84 7.54 -2.04
N LEU A 94 -0.40 7.86 -2.39
CA LEU A 94 -0.76 9.18 -2.95
C LEU A 94 -0.57 10.34 -1.95
N LEU A 95 -0.45 10.08 -0.64
CA LEU A 95 -0.11 11.11 0.34
C LEU A 95 1.38 11.49 0.28
N GLN A 96 2.22 10.70 -0.39
CA GLN A 96 3.68 10.95 -0.54
C GLN A 96 4.37 11.24 0.80
N LEU A 97 3.90 10.60 1.86
CA LEU A 97 4.52 10.70 3.18
C LEU A 97 5.82 9.89 3.20
N ASP A 98 6.85 10.47 3.78
CA ASP A 98 8.11 9.78 3.98
C ASP A 98 7.93 8.58 4.93
N ALA A 99 8.43 7.41 4.50
CA ALA A 99 8.31 6.18 5.27
C ALA A 99 9.11 6.26 6.59
N GLY A 100 10.24 6.96 6.58
CA GLY A 100 11.05 7.24 7.77
C GLY A 100 10.30 8.11 8.78
N LEU A 101 9.58 9.13 8.31
CA LEU A 101 8.70 9.96 9.13
C LEU A 101 7.61 9.12 9.81
N ILE A 102 6.88 8.29 9.03
CA ILE A 102 5.84 7.39 9.57
C ILE A 102 6.44 6.47 10.63
N HIS A 103 7.57 5.83 10.33
CA HIS A 103 8.27 4.96 11.28
C HIS A 103 8.68 5.72 12.57
N SER A 104 9.23 6.92 12.43
CA SER A 104 9.69 7.76 13.56
C SER A 104 8.56 8.24 14.49
N THR A 105 7.32 8.19 14.02
CA THR A 105 6.14 8.53 14.84
C THR A 105 5.65 7.35 15.67
N GLY A 106 6.13 6.12 15.40
CA GLY A 106 5.62 4.92 16.03
C GLY A 106 4.30 4.42 15.44
N LEU A 107 3.85 4.98 14.31
CA LEU A 107 2.62 4.57 13.66
C LEU A 107 2.80 3.22 12.95
N HIS A 108 1.85 2.32 13.18
CA HIS A 108 1.64 1.14 12.35
C HIS A 108 0.61 1.46 11.26
N VAL A 109 1.02 1.35 10.00
CA VAL A 109 0.17 1.65 8.84
C VAL A 109 0.06 0.41 7.96
N LEU A 110 -1.16 -0.06 7.71
CA LEU A 110 -1.43 -1.15 6.78
C LEU A 110 -1.90 -0.58 5.45
N ASP A 111 -1.10 -0.74 4.40
CA ASP A 111 -1.39 -0.36 3.02
C ASP A 111 -1.70 -1.59 2.15
N TRP A 112 -2.14 -1.35 0.91
CA TRP A 112 -2.47 -2.40 -0.04
C TRP A 112 -1.25 -3.22 -0.45
N GLY A 113 -1.33 -4.53 -0.27
CA GLY A 113 -0.39 -5.47 -0.86
C GLY A 113 -0.37 -5.41 -2.39
N ARG A 114 0.70 -5.95 -2.96
CA ARG A 114 0.87 -6.00 -4.42
C ARG A 114 -0.10 -7.03 -5.01
N PRO A 115 -0.87 -6.70 -6.07
CA PRO A 115 -1.64 -7.69 -6.79
C PRO A 115 -0.71 -8.74 -7.44
N PRO A 116 -1.13 -10.02 -7.51
CA PRO A 116 -0.30 -11.13 -7.98
C PRO A 116 -0.08 -11.19 -9.50
N PHE A 117 -0.39 -10.11 -10.24
CA PHE A 117 -0.12 -10.06 -11.68
C PHE A 117 1.02 -9.08 -11.98
N PRO A 118 1.86 -9.38 -12.99
CA PRO A 118 3.00 -8.55 -13.31
C PRO A 118 2.51 -7.19 -13.83
N PRO A 119 3.31 -6.13 -13.70
CA PRO A 119 3.22 -5.03 -14.66
C PRO A 119 3.67 -5.63 -15.99
N ASP A 120 2.77 -6.24 -16.76
CA ASP A 120 3.16 -6.89 -18.01
C ASP A 120 3.91 -5.83 -18.86
N GLN A 121 5.22 -6.04 -19.08
CA GLN A 121 6.18 -5.18 -19.80
C GLN A 121 6.96 -4.10 -18.99
N GLN A 122 8.09 -4.48 -18.38
CA GLN A 122 9.29 -3.60 -18.35
C GLN A 122 10.55 -4.20 -19.01
N HIS A 123 10.48 -5.41 -19.58
CA HIS A 123 11.50 -5.87 -20.53
C HIS A 123 10.79 -6.53 -21.70
N ALA A 124 10.64 -5.79 -22.80
CA ALA A 124 10.50 -6.40 -24.09
C ALA A 124 11.77 -7.21 -24.35
N THR A 125 11.59 -8.51 -24.56
CA THR A 125 12.60 -9.42 -25.13
C THR A 125 12.98 -8.90 -26.52
N PRO A 126 14.27 -8.82 -26.89
CA PRO A 126 14.68 -9.13 -28.24
C PRO A 126 14.83 -10.65 -28.33
N HIS A 127 14.05 -11.25 -29.24
CA HIS A 127 14.34 -12.55 -29.82
C HIS A 127 15.81 -12.59 -30.30
N ILE A 128 16.61 -13.49 -29.74
CA ILE A 128 17.68 -14.12 -30.49
C ILE A 128 17.30 -15.60 -30.57
N GLY A 129 16.95 -16.03 -31.78
CA GLY A 129 16.67 -17.41 -32.08
C GLY A 129 17.89 -18.28 -31.80
N HIS A 130 17.66 -19.40 -31.12
CA HIS A 130 18.50 -20.56 -31.26
C HIS A 130 17.59 -21.74 -31.55
N GLU A 131 17.73 -22.25 -32.78
CA GLU A 131 17.09 -23.47 -33.27
C GLU A 131 17.30 -24.67 -32.33
N PRO A 132 16.36 -25.63 -32.33
CA PRO A 132 16.56 -26.92 -31.69
C PRO A 132 17.48 -27.80 -32.57
N ALA A 133 18.67 -28.14 -32.06
CA ALA A 133 19.47 -29.21 -32.63
C ALA A 133 18.82 -30.55 -32.28
N ASN A 134 18.15 -31.13 -33.28
CA ASN A 134 17.50 -32.42 -33.27
C ASN A 134 18.41 -33.55 -32.77
N THR A 135 17.79 -34.39 -31.95
CA THR A 135 18.09 -35.80 -31.71
C THR A 135 18.39 -36.51 -33.04
N LEU A 136 19.63 -36.98 -33.21
CA LEU A 136 20.00 -37.91 -34.28
C LEU A 136 20.18 -39.30 -33.69
N THR A 137 19.08 -40.05 -33.64
CA THR A 137 19.09 -41.51 -33.56
C THR A 137 18.13 -42.00 -34.63
N ASP A 138 18.63 -42.69 -35.66
CA ASP A 138 18.20 -44.06 -36.04
C ASP A 138 18.58 -44.44 -37.49
N ARG A 139 19.09 -45.69 -37.62
CA ARG A 139 19.05 -46.64 -38.74
C ARG A 139 19.82 -46.44 -40.08
N SER A 140 20.86 -47.28 -40.20
CA SER A 140 21.00 -48.39 -41.17
C SER A 140 20.96 -48.11 -42.68
N ARG A 141 22.08 -48.38 -43.39
CA ARG A 141 22.11 -49.28 -44.56
C ARG A 141 23.53 -49.63 -45.07
N THR A 142 23.72 -50.94 -45.23
CA THR A 142 24.55 -51.70 -46.19
C THR A 142 25.14 -50.94 -47.39
N ASN A 143 26.44 -51.13 -47.67
CA ASN A 143 26.96 -52.05 -48.70
C ASN A 143 28.48 -52.26 -48.50
#